data_AF-A0A9E7A964-F1
#
_entry.id   AF-A0A9E7A964-F1
#
_cell.length_a   1.000
_cell.length_b   1.000
_cell.length_c   1.000
_cell.angle_alpha   90.00
_cell.angle_beta   90.00
_cell.angle_gamma   90.00
#
_symmetry.space_group_name_H-M   'P 1'
#
loop_
_entity.id
_entity.type
_entity.pdbx_description
1 polymer ?
#
loop_
_entity_poly.entity_id
_entity_poly.type
_entity_poly.pdbx_seq_one_letter_code
_entity_poly.pdbx_strand_id
1 'polypeptide(L)'
;MADDIDMAALDAAAAPQPFDPVRMLLDGLAAIGTIWTFGLMLLICADVIGRSFLSAPITGVAEIAAHSVVGIVFLQIGSTIYHRRMTRADFLIERVLRWAPGLGRAMEALFYLIGAAVMFFVAQAAWPGMWTSMNLREFFGVQGLFTVPTWPFRGLIVLGGGAGCLAYLVLFLHEIRRIMPRHG
;
A
#
# COMPACT_ATOMS: atom_id res chain seq x y z
N MET A 1 -17.26 17.58 -33.41
CA MET A 1 -18.30 17.23 -32.41
C MET A 1 -17.61 16.41 -31.33
N ALA A 2 -16.80 17.06 -30.49
CA ALA A 2 -15.89 16.40 -29.54
C ALA A 2 -15.57 17.30 -28.32
N ASP A 3 -16.46 18.23 -27.96
CA ASP A 3 -16.15 19.25 -26.94
C ASP A 3 -17.08 19.25 -25.71
N ASP A 4 -18.05 18.34 -25.64
CA ASP A 4 -18.80 18.11 -24.40
C ASP A 4 -18.09 17.00 -23.60
N ILE A 5 -16.82 17.24 -23.23
CA ILE A 5 -16.30 16.58 -22.04
C ILE A 5 -17.23 17.04 -20.92
N ASP A 6 -17.97 16.10 -20.34
CA ASP A 6 -18.96 16.35 -19.29
C ASP A 6 -18.25 16.98 -18.07
N MET A 7 -18.07 18.30 -18.12
CA MET A 7 -17.42 19.10 -17.09
C MET A 7 -18.20 18.95 -15.77
N ALA A 8 -19.51 18.69 -15.83
CA ALA A 8 -20.32 18.39 -14.67
C ALA A 8 -19.97 17.03 -14.03
N ALA A 9 -19.58 16.01 -14.82
CA ALA A 9 -19.04 14.76 -14.30
C ALA A 9 -17.64 14.91 -13.67
N LEU A 10 -16.79 15.80 -14.22
CA LEU A 10 -15.49 16.14 -13.63
C LEU A 10 -15.66 16.92 -12.32
N ASP A 11 -16.59 17.88 -12.28
CA ASP A 11 -16.91 18.68 -11.10
C ASP A 11 -17.60 17.86 -9.99
N ALA A 12 -18.45 16.90 -10.37
CA ALA A 12 -19.05 15.95 -9.42
C ALA A 12 -18.03 14.98 -8.82
N ALA A 13 -16.99 14.60 -9.58
CA ALA A 13 -15.85 13.84 -9.07
C ALA A 13 -14.93 14.69 -8.15
N ALA A 14 -14.92 16.02 -8.34
CA ALA A 14 -14.15 16.98 -7.57
C ALA A 14 -14.89 17.53 -6.32
N ALA A 15 -16.11 17.04 -6.03
CA ALA A 15 -16.81 17.39 -4.81
C ALA A 15 -15.89 17.18 -3.59
N PRO A 16 -15.69 18.19 -2.72
CA PRO A 16 -14.77 18.08 -1.59
C PRO A 16 -15.19 16.89 -0.73
N GLN A 17 -14.41 15.82 -0.77
CA GLN A 17 -14.68 14.69 0.09
C GLN A 17 -14.50 15.15 1.54
N PRO A 18 -15.35 14.67 2.46
CA PRO A 18 -15.22 15.00 3.87
C PRO A 18 -13.79 14.70 4.37
N PHE A 19 -13.38 15.48 5.36
CA PHE A 19 -12.08 15.32 6.02
C PHE A 19 -12.01 13.93 6.67
N ASP A 20 -11.27 13.01 6.03
CA ASP A 20 -11.00 11.69 6.60
C ASP A 20 -9.52 11.65 7.04
N PRO A 21 -9.25 11.64 8.36
CA PRO A 21 -7.89 11.61 8.89
C PRO A 21 -7.15 10.32 8.52
N VAL A 22 -7.85 9.20 8.34
CA VAL A 22 -7.25 7.92 7.94
C VAL A 22 -6.76 8.01 6.50
N ARG A 23 -7.56 8.60 5.60
CA ARG A 23 -7.14 8.84 4.20
C ARG A 23 -5.84 9.64 4.14
N MET A 24 -5.77 10.77 4.85
CA MET A 24 -4.58 11.63 4.84
C MET A 24 -3.33 10.90 5.35
N LEU A 25 -3.47 10.08 6.40
CA LEU A 25 -2.37 9.27 6.90
C LEU A 25 -1.88 8.28 5.83
N LEU A 26 -2.80 7.52 5.23
CA LEU A 26 -2.48 6.50 4.22
C LEU A 26 -1.86 7.12 2.96
N ASP A 27 -2.35 8.28 2.53
CA ASP A 27 -1.82 9.00 1.38
C ASP A 27 -0.45 9.62 1.66
N GLY A 28 -0.24 10.11 2.88
CA GLY A 28 1.08 10.56 3.33
C GLY A 28 2.11 9.43 3.27
N LEU A 29 1.76 8.23 3.75
CA LEU A 29 2.62 7.04 3.66
C LEU A 29 2.90 6.67 2.20
N ALA A 30 1.88 6.70 1.35
CA ALA A 30 2.04 6.39 -0.06
C ALA A 30 2.91 7.41 -0.80
N ALA A 31 2.77 8.70 -0.49
CA ALA A 31 3.59 9.77 -1.05
C ALA A 31 5.07 9.59 -0.70
N ILE A 32 5.38 9.22 0.54
CA ILE A 32 6.74 8.84 0.95
C ILE A 32 7.25 7.67 0.10
N GLY A 33 6.41 6.65 -0.09
CA GLY A 33 6.72 5.52 -0.96
C GLY A 33 7.00 5.95 -2.40
N THR A 34 6.23 6.88 -2.96
CA THR A 34 6.44 7.39 -4.32
C THR A 34 7.75 8.17 -4.46
N ILE A 35 8.08 9.02 -3.48
CA ILE A 35 9.36 9.73 -3.44
C ILE A 35 10.52 8.73 -3.36
N TRP A 36 10.38 7.69 -2.54
CA TRP A 36 11.37 6.61 -2.45
C TRP A 36 11.52 5.90 -3.79
N THR A 37 10.43 5.50 -4.46
CA THR A 37 10.49 4.88 -5.80
C THR A 37 11.29 5.73 -6.77
N PHE A 38 11.08 7.04 -6.76
CA PHE A 38 11.84 7.97 -7.62
C PHE A 38 13.34 7.96 -7.29
N GLY A 39 13.70 8.03 -6.00
CA GLY A 39 15.09 7.92 -5.56
C GLY A 39 15.74 6.59 -5.96
N LEU A 40 14.99 5.49 -5.85
CA LEU A 40 15.44 4.15 -6.24
C LEU A 40 15.67 4.07 -7.77
N MET A 41 14.79 4.69 -8.56
CA MET A 41 14.98 4.79 -10.02
C MET A 41 16.29 5.52 -10.36
N LEU A 42 16.55 6.66 -9.73
CA LEU A 42 17.80 7.41 -9.93
C LEU A 42 19.03 6.59 -9.53
N LEU A 43 18.96 5.86 -8.41
CA LEU A 43 20.04 5.00 -7.94
C LEU A 43 20.36 3.89 -8.95
N ILE A 44 19.33 3.22 -9.48
CA ILE A 44 19.51 2.17 -10.50
C ILE A 44 20.09 2.76 -11.78
N CYS A 45 19.59 3.91 -12.25
CA CYS A 45 20.14 4.58 -13.41
C CYS A 45 21.61 4.96 -13.22
N ALA A 46 21.98 5.46 -12.04
CA ALA A 46 23.37 5.78 -11.70
C ALA A 46 24.26 4.53 -11.72
N ASP A 47 23.79 3.38 -11.20
CA ASP A 47 24.53 2.11 -11.26
C ASP A 47 24.74 1.63 -12.70
N VAL A 48 23.70 1.69 -13.53
CA VAL A 48 23.80 1.30 -14.95
C VAL A 48 24.81 2.18 -15.68
N ILE A 49 24.76 3.50 -15.47
CA ILE A 49 25.71 4.44 -16.09
C ILE A 49 27.14 4.17 -15.58
N GLY A 50 27.32 3.98 -14.27
CA GLY A 50 28.62 3.70 -13.67
C GLY A 50 29.25 2.41 -14.21
N ARG A 51 28.46 1.36 -14.41
CA ARG A 51 28.90 0.11 -15.02
C ARG A 51 29.23 0.25 -16.50
N SER A 52 28.37 0.93 -17.26
CA SER A 52 28.49 1.01 -18.72
C SER A 52 29.53 2.02 -19.20
N PHE A 53 29.76 3.12 -18.47
CA PHE A 53 30.63 4.21 -18.91
C PHE A 53 31.90 4.38 -18.07
N LEU A 54 31.86 4.02 -16.77
CA LEU A 54 32.98 4.28 -15.85
C LEU A 54 33.69 3.00 -15.37
N SER A 55 33.22 1.81 -15.78
CA SER A 55 33.68 0.51 -15.29
C SER A 55 33.71 0.41 -13.76
N ALA A 56 32.90 1.22 -13.08
CA ALA A 56 32.86 1.39 -11.64
C ALA A 56 31.43 1.13 -11.14
N PRO A 57 31.05 -0.15 -10.90
CA PRO A 57 29.73 -0.50 -10.36
C PRO A 57 29.52 0.08 -8.96
N ILE A 58 28.29 0.47 -8.65
CA ILE A 58 27.90 0.80 -7.27
C ILE A 58 27.58 -0.52 -6.56
N THR A 59 28.43 -0.93 -5.62
CA THR A 59 28.24 -2.16 -4.84
C THR A 59 26.98 -2.07 -3.97
N GLY A 60 26.17 -3.13 -3.94
CA GLY A 60 25.01 -3.21 -3.03
C GLY A 60 23.69 -2.68 -3.61
N VAL A 61 23.65 -2.17 -4.84
CA VAL A 61 22.42 -1.60 -5.43
C VAL A 61 21.32 -2.66 -5.61
N ALA A 62 21.67 -3.88 -5.99
CA ALA A 62 20.70 -4.97 -6.15
C ALA A 62 20.03 -5.32 -4.81
N GLU A 63 20.81 -5.40 -3.74
CA GLU A 63 20.33 -5.69 -2.39
C GLU A 63 19.47 -4.55 -1.84
N ILE A 64 19.91 -3.29 -2.02
CA ILE A 64 19.12 -2.11 -1.63
C ILE A 64 17.79 -2.09 -2.39
N ALA A 65 17.83 -2.33 -3.70
CA ALA A 65 16.63 -2.31 -4.55
C ALA A 65 15.63 -3.39 -4.13
N ALA A 66 16.09 -4.63 -3.94
CA ALA A 66 15.24 -5.75 -3.55
C ALA A 66 14.48 -5.49 -2.23
N HIS A 67 15.17 -4.95 -1.22
CA HIS A 67 14.55 -4.65 0.07
C HIS A 67 13.70 -3.38 0.04
N SER A 68 14.12 -2.37 -0.73
CA SER A 68 13.37 -1.12 -0.88
C SER A 68 12.04 -1.33 -1.59
N VAL A 69 11.96 -2.20 -2.60
CA VAL A 69 10.69 -2.51 -3.29
C VAL A 69 9.66 -3.04 -2.30
N VAL A 70 10.06 -3.92 -1.38
CA VAL A 70 9.16 -4.43 -0.33
C VAL A 70 8.66 -3.27 0.55
N GLY A 71 9.55 -2.42 1.05
CA GLY A 71 9.17 -1.27 1.88
C GLY A 71 8.22 -0.29 1.17
N ILE A 72 8.51 0.03 -0.10
CA ILE A 72 7.70 0.90 -0.94
C ILE A 72 6.28 0.35 -1.11
N VAL A 73 6.15 -0.94 -1.44
CA VAL A 73 4.84 -1.57 -1.64
C VAL A 73 4.01 -1.51 -0.36
N PHE A 74 4.62 -1.80 0.80
CA PHE A 74 3.93 -1.74 2.09
C PHE A 74 3.55 -0.30 2.50
N LEU A 75 4.32 0.72 2.12
CA LEU A 75 3.93 2.12 2.29
C LEU A 75 2.73 2.51 1.43
N GLN A 76 2.64 1.97 0.20
CA GLN A 76 1.59 2.34 -0.75
C GLN A 76 0.31 1.52 -0.61
N ILE A 77 0.37 0.30 -0.04
CA ILE A 77 -0.75 -0.65 -0.05
C ILE A 77 -1.99 -0.11 0.67
N GLY A 78 -1.81 0.61 1.78
CA GLY A 78 -2.90 1.18 2.56
C GLY A 78 -3.71 2.20 1.74
N SER A 79 -3.03 3.14 1.06
CA SER A 79 -3.69 4.10 0.17
C SER A 79 -4.42 3.41 -0.99
N THR A 80 -3.83 2.33 -1.53
CA THR A 80 -4.37 1.58 -2.66
C THR A 80 -5.67 0.87 -2.29
N ILE A 81 -5.69 0.25 -1.09
CA ILE A 81 -6.88 -0.39 -0.52
C ILE A 81 -7.96 0.66 -0.27
N TYR A 82 -7.60 1.76 0.42
CA TYR A 82 -8.56 2.79 0.81
C TYR A 82 -9.24 3.44 -0.40
N HIS A 83 -8.49 3.68 -1.48
CA HIS A 83 -9.01 4.23 -2.73
C HIS A 83 -9.76 3.22 -3.62
N ARG A 84 -9.99 1.98 -3.15
CA ARG A 84 -10.63 0.91 -3.94
C ARG A 84 -10.00 0.76 -5.33
N ARG A 85 -8.67 0.82 -5.39
CA ARG A 85 -7.91 0.66 -6.66
C ARG A 85 -7.65 -0.80 -6.99
N MET A 86 -8.33 -1.74 -6.31
CA MET A 86 -8.29 -3.18 -6.55
C MET A 86 -9.27 -3.53 -7.69
N THR A 87 -9.10 -2.87 -8.84
CA THR A 87 -10.10 -2.74 -9.91
C THR A 87 -10.77 -4.06 -10.31
N ARG A 88 -10.03 -5.17 -10.32
CA ARG A 88 -10.58 -6.49 -10.67
C ARG A 88 -11.54 -7.05 -9.61
N ALA A 89 -11.18 -6.91 -8.34
CA ALA A 89 -12.01 -7.37 -7.22
C ALA A 89 -13.24 -6.48 -7.07
N ASP A 90 -13.04 -5.15 -7.17
CA ASP A 90 -14.12 -4.16 -7.07
C ASP A 90 -15.14 -4.35 -8.21
N PHE A 91 -14.70 -4.53 -9.45
CA PHE A 91 -15.61 -4.77 -10.59
C PHE A 91 -16.46 -6.04 -10.44
N LEU A 92 -15.89 -7.11 -9.89
CA LEU A 92 -16.64 -8.35 -9.65
C LEU A 92 -17.72 -8.15 -8.59
N ILE A 93 -17.38 -7.48 -7.49
CA ILE A 93 -18.32 -7.18 -6.40
C ILE A 93 -19.43 -6.24 -6.91
N GLU A 94 -19.10 -5.17 -7.64
CA GLU A 94 -20.07 -4.26 -8.25
C GLU A 94 -21.02 -4.96 -9.23
N ARG A 95 -20.53 -5.96 -9.97
CA ARG A 95 -21.39 -6.77 -10.83
C ARG A 95 -22.40 -7.57 -10.00
N VAL A 96 -21.96 -8.22 -8.92
CA VAL A 96 -22.87 -8.99 -8.04
C VAL A 96 -23.85 -8.06 -7.31
N LEU A 97 -23.39 -6.89 -6.84
CA LEU A 97 -24.21 -5.90 -6.14
C LEU A 97 -25.39 -5.40 -7.00
N ARG A 98 -25.18 -5.28 -8.32
CA ARG A 98 -26.24 -4.93 -9.28
C ARG A 98 -27.30 -6.01 -9.48
N TRP A 99 -26.92 -7.28 -9.32
CA TRP A 99 -27.82 -8.43 -9.56
C TRP A 99 -28.54 -8.84 -8.28
N ALA A 100 -27.86 -8.80 -7.14
CA ALA A 100 -28.39 -9.17 -5.83
C ALA A 100 -27.80 -8.24 -4.74
N PRO A 101 -28.45 -7.12 -4.41
CA PRO A 101 -27.89 -6.09 -3.52
C PRO A 101 -27.65 -6.60 -2.09
N GLY A 102 -28.47 -7.53 -1.59
CA GLY A 102 -28.26 -8.14 -0.27
C GLY A 102 -27.02 -9.05 -0.22
N LEU A 103 -26.84 -9.88 -1.23
CA LEU A 103 -25.70 -10.80 -1.32
C LEU A 103 -24.40 -10.05 -1.61
N GLY A 104 -24.43 -9.05 -2.50
CA GLY A 104 -23.27 -8.22 -2.83
C GLY A 104 -22.70 -7.51 -1.61
N ARG A 105 -23.53 -6.92 -0.75
CA ARG A 105 -23.08 -6.25 0.49
C ARG A 105 -22.47 -7.23 1.49
N ALA A 106 -23.07 -8.42 1.65
CA ALA A 106 -22.51 -9.45 2.53
C ALA A 106 -21.15 -9.95 2.03
N MET A 107 -20.99 -10.13 0.71
CA MET A 107 -19.73 -10.51 0.08
C MET A 107 -18.67 -9.40 0.21
N GLU A 108 -19.04 -8.13 0.02
CA GLU A 108 -18.13 -6.98 0.18
C GLU A 108 -17.65 -6.84 1.63
N ALA A 109 -18.58 -6.96 2.59
CA ALA A 109 -18.24 -6.94 4.02
C ALA A 109 -17.31 -8.10 4.41
N LEU A 110 -17.58 -9.31 3.91
CA LEU A 110 -16.71 -10.47 4.12
C LEU A 110 -15.33 -10.27 3.50
N PHE A 111 -15.26 -9.71 2.29
CA PHE A 111 -14.00 -9.41 1.61
C PHE A 111 -13.14 -8.44 2.43
N TYR A 112 -13.73 -7.36 2.96
CA TYR A 112 -13.02 -6.44 3.83
C TYR A 112 -12.55 -7.09 5.14
N LEU A 113 -13.37 -7.95 5.74
CA LEU A 113 -12.98 -8.68 6.95
C LEU A 113 -11.79 -9.63 6.70
N ILE A 114 -11.84 -10.38 5.60
CA ILE A 114 -10.75 -11.29 5.20
C ILE A 114 -9.49 -10.47 4.89
N GLY A 115 -9.62 -9.37 4.15
CA GLY A 115 -8.51 -8.47 3.84
C GLY A 115 -7.84 -7.90 5.09
N ALA A 116 -8.65 -7.46 6.07
CA ALA A 116 -8.16 -7.00 7.37
C ALA A 116 -7.43 -8.11 8.12
N ALA A 117 -8.00 -9.32 8.17
CA ALA A 117 -7.39 -10.47 8.84
C ALA A 117 -6.05 -10.85 8.22
N VAL A 118 -5.97 -10.91 6.88
CA VAL A 118 -4.72 -11.20 6.16
C VAL A 118 -3.66 -10.15 6.48
N MET A 119 -4.00 -8.86 6.40
CA MET A 119 -3.04 -7.79 6.70
C MET A 119 -2.60 -7.79 8.17
N PHE A 120 -3.51 -8.10 9.08
CA PHE A 120 -3.19 -8.31 10.49
C PHE A 120 -2.21 -9.48 10.69
N PHE A 121 -2.44 -10.63 10.04
CA PHE A 121 -1.53 -11.77 10.13
C PHE A 121 -0.15 -11.46 9.54
N VAL A 122 -0.08 -10.70 8.45
CA VAL A 122 1.19 -10.23 7.88
C VAL A 122 1.94 -9.35 8.89
N ALA A 123 1.27 -8.39 9.52
CA ALA A 123 1.87 -7.53 10.52
C ALA A 123 2.33 -8.32 11.76
N GLN A 124 1.50 -9.25 12.25
CA GLN A 124 1.82 -10.14 13.37
C GLN A 124 2.99 -11.06 13.07
N ALA A 125 3.05 -11.65 11.88
CA ALA A 125 4.16 -12.52 11.48
C ALA A 125 5.48 -11.75 11.33
N ALA A 126 5.42 -10.50 10.87
CA ALA A 126 6.61 -9.64 10.71
C ALA A 126 7.11 -9.06 12.06
N TRP A 127 6.23 -8.91 13.06
CA TRP A 127 6.56 -8.33 14.36
C TRP A 127 7.72 -9.01 15.12
N PRO A 128 7.72 -10.33 15.37
CA PRO A 128 8.82 -10.99 16.07
C PRO A 128 10.13 -10.95 15.27
N GLY A 129 10.03 -10.98 13.93
CA GLY A 129 11.19 -10.85 13.04
C GLY A 129 11.83 -9.46 13.12
N MET A 130 11.04 -8.39 13.29
CA MET A 130 11.54 -7.03 13.51
C MET A 130 12.32 -6.93 14.82
N TRP A 131 11.75 -7.44 15.92
CA TRP A 131 12.39 -7.36 17.25
C TRP A 131 13.68 -8.18 17.32
N THR A 132 13.65 -9.39 16.76
CA THR A 132 14.81 -10.27 16.67
C THR A 132 15.94 -9.63 15.85
N SER A 133 15.63 -9.02 14.71
CA SER A 133 16.62 -8.29 13.88
C SER A 133 17.23 -7.08 14.60
N MET A 134 16.41 -6.33 15.34
CA MET A 134 16.87 -5.20 16.16
C MET A 134 17.86 -5.65 17.25
N ASN A 135 17.56 -6.78 17.90
CA ASN A 135 18.41 -7.33 18.96
C ASN A 135 19.69 -7.98 18.45
N LEU A 136 19.64 -8.72 17.34
CA LEU A 136 20.79 -9.43 16.80
C LEU A 136 21.67 -8.56 15.87
N ARG A 137 21.29 -7.30 15.61
CA ARG A 137 21.92 -6.44 14.58
C ARG A 137 22.10 -7.21 13.28
N GLU A 138 21.03 -7.85 12.80
CA GLU A 138 21.10 -8.57 11.53
C GLU A 138 21.42 -7.56 10.41
N PHE A 139 22.38 -7.93 9.56
CA PHE A 139 22.75 -7.16 8.38
C PHE A 139 22.53 -7.99 7.12
N PHE A 140 21.94 -7.37 6.09
CA PHE A 140 21.92 -7.92 4.73
C PHE A 140 23.12 -7.38 3.95
N GLY A 141 23.73 -8.24 3.12
CA GLY A 141 24.81 -7.89 2.21
C GLY A 141 25.97 -8.88 2.24
N VAL A 142 26.99 -8.64 1.42
CA VAL A 142 28.17 -9.51 1.32
C VAL A 142 29.14 -9.15 2.46
N GLN A 143 29.47 -10.12 3.31
CA GLN A 143 30.47 -9.92 4.38
C GLN A 143 31.78 -9.39 3.77
N GLY A 144 32.21 -8.21 4.21
CA GLY A 144 33.46 -7.58 3.78
C GLY A 144 33.34 -6.55 2.64
N LEU A 145 32.14 -6.32 2.07
CA LEU A 145 31.93 -5.32 1.00
C LEU A 145 30.83 -4.30 1.33
N PHE A 146 29.64 -4.76 1.75
CA PHE A 146 28.51 -3.88 2.05
C PHE A 146 27.52 -4.57 2.99
N THR A 147 27.09 -3.88 4.05
CA THR A 147 26.14 -4.39 5.05
C THR A 147 25.10 -3.34 5.41
N VAL A 148 23.81 -3.68 5.31
CA VAL A 148 22.68 -2.79 5.64
C VAL A 148 21.84 -3.43 6.74
N PRO A 149 21.46 -2.69 7.80
CA PRO A 149 20.61 -3.23 8.85
C PRO A 149 19.24 -3.65 8.30
N THR A 150 18.74 -4.80 8.72
CA THR A 150 17.50 -5.39 8.17
C THR A 150 16.22 -4.87 8.84
N TRP A 151 16.35 -4.31 10.04
CA TRP A 151 15.24 -3.86 10.87
C TRP A 151 14.35 -2.76 10.24
N PRO A 152 14.86 -1.77 9.47
CA PRO A 152 14.00 -0.71 8.92
C PRO A 152 12.99 -1.28 7.91
N PHE A 153 13.42 -2.21 7.07
CA PHE A 153 12.54 -2.85 6.09
C PHE A 153 11.50 -3.75 6.76
N ARG A 154 11.88 -4.48 7.80
CA ARG A 154 10.92 -5.28 8.60
C ARG A 154 9.91 -4.37 9.32
N GLY A 155 10.35 -3.21 9.80
CA GLY A 155 9.46 -2.19 10.37
C GLY A 155 8.45 -1.64 9.37
N LEU A 156 8.86 -1.41 8.12
CA LEU A 156 7.94 -0.98 7.05
C LEU A 156 6.87 -2.02 6.74
N ILE A 157 7.20 -3.32 6.80
CA ILE A 157 6.21 -4.40 6.61
C ILE A 157 5.16 -4.37 7.74
N VAL A 158 5.60 -4.23 8.99
CA VAL A 158 4.69 -4.12 10.14
C VAL A 158 3.79 -2.88 10.01
N LEU A 159 4.39 -1.73 9.68
CA LEU A 159 3.69 -0.47 9.52
C LEU A 159 2.68 -0.53 8.36
N GLY A 160 3.09 -1.03 7.20
CA GLY A 160 2.22 -1.17 6.03
C GLY A 160 1.12 -2.21 6.21
N GLY A 161 1.42 -3.32 6.88
CA GLY A 161 0.42 -4.32 7.26
C GLY A 161 -0.61 -3.74 8.24
N GLY A 162 -0.15 -2.97 9.24
CA GLY A 162 -1.04 -2.24 10.15
C GLY A 162 -1.90 -1.20 9.43
N ALA A 163 -1.30 -0.40 8.54
CA ALA A 163 -2.00 0.60 7.74
C ALA A 163 -3.03 -0.03 6.79
N GLY A 164 -2.68 -1.15 6.13
CA GLY A 164 -3.60 -1.91 5.28
C GLY A 164 -4.74 -2.55 6.07
N CYS A 165 -4.47 -3.08 7.26
CA CYS A 165 -5.50 -3.58 8.16
C CYS A 165 -6.47 -2.45 8.58
N LEU A 166 -5.94 -1.29 8.97
CA LEU A 166 -6.75 -0.12 9.29
C LEU A 166 -7.62 0.32 8.10
N ALA A 167 -7.08 0.35 6.89
CA ALA A 167 -7.82 0.69 5.68
C ALA A 167 -9.02 -0.25 5.46
N TYR A 168 -8.81 -1.56 5.55
CA TYR A 168 -9.88 -2.55 5.41
C TYR A 168 -10.94 -2.43 6.51
N LEU A 169 -10.54 -2.21 7.76
CA LEU A 169 -11.48 -2.03 8.88
C LEU A 169 -12.35 -0.79 8.71
N VAL A 170 -11.77 0.33 8.25
CA VAL A 170 -12.52 1.56 8.01
C VAL A 170 -13.52 1.37 6.85
N LEU A 171 -13.11 0.70 5.76
CA LEU A 171 -14.02 0.36 4.66
C LEU A 171 -15.16 -0.54 5.12
N PHE A 172 -14.88 -1.54 5.95
CA PHE A 172 -15.88 -2.41 6.56
C PHE A 172 -16.89 -1.64 7.43
N LEU A 173 -16.41 -0.73 8.28
CA LEU A 173 -17.28 0.11 9.11
C LEU A 173 -18.16 1.04 8.27
N HIS A 174 -17.63 1.60 7.18
CA HIS A 174 -18.42 2.39 6.24
C HIS A 174 -19.53 1.56 5.59
N GLU A 175 -19.25 0.32 5.21
CA GLU A 175 -20.24 -0.57 4.60
C GLU A 175 -21.34 -0.96 5.60
N ILE A 176 -21.00 -1.32 6.84
CA ILE A 176 -21.97 -1.60 7.89
C ILE A 176 -22.87 -0.39 8.18
N ARG A 177 -22.28 0.81 8.25
CA ARG A 177 -23.05 2.05 8.49
C ARG A 177 -24.02 2.37 7.36
N ARG A 178 -23.71 1.99 6.12
CA ARG A 178 -24.65 2.12 4.98
C ARG A 178 -25.81 1.14 5.06
N ILE A 179 -25.57 -0.05 5.61
CA ILE A 179 -26.59 -1.09 5.75
C ILE A 179 -27.59 -0.76 6.86
N MET A 180 -27.16 -0.12 7.95
CA MET A 180 -28.04 0.27 9.05
C MET A 180 -28.77 1.59 8.71
N PRO A 181 -30.03 1.55 8.23
CA PRO A 181 -30.75 2.77 7.90
C PRO A 181 -31.10 3.46 9.22
N ARG A 182 -30.82 4.76 9.32
CA ARG A 182 -31.38 5.63 10.37
C ARG A 182 -32.89 5.43 10.39
N HIS A 183 -33.38 4.68 11.37
CA HIS A 183 -34.78 4.75 11.79
C HIS A 183 -34.87 6.00 12.67
N GLY A 184 -35.30 7.10 12.07
CA GLY A 184 -35.56 8.38 12.72
C GLY A 184 -36.63 9.11 11.94
#